data_AF-A0A7J0AKT8-F1
#
_entry.id   AF-A0A7J0AKT8-F1
#
_cell.length_a   1.000
_cell.length_b   1.000
_cell.length_c   1.000
_cell.angle_alpha   90.00
_cell.angle_beta   90.00
_cell.angle_gamma   90.00
#
_symmetry.space_group_name_H-M   'P 1'
#
loop_
_entity.id
_entity.type
_entity.pdbx_description
1 polymer ?
#
loop_
_entity_poly.entity_id
_entity_poly.type
_entity_poly.pdbx_seq_one_letter_code
_entity_poly.pdbx_strand_id
1 'polypeptide(L)'
;MNRPCKCLHWRDAILLLESGKPCTLKVWKISTGDIITYHDVVCTGRHWRGGTHTITLPASNLKRTFRDITLFEINGYEVIR
;
A
#
# COMPACT_ATOMS: atom_id res chain seq x y z
N MET A 1 -7.01 -20.62 -0.31
CA MET A 1 -6.33 -19.38 -0.74
C MET A 1 -7.21 -18.76 -1.82
N ASN A 2 -7.97 -17.71 -1.49
CA ASN A 2 -8.89 -17.10 -2.45
C ASN A 2 -8.02 -16.24 -3.39
N ARG A 3 -7.85 -16.67 -4.65
CA ARG A 3 -7.12 -15.83 -5.63
C ARG A 3 -7.96 -14.56 -5.83
N PRO A 4 -7.40 -13.36 -5.63
CA PRO A 4 -8.11 -12.14 -5.97
C PRO A 4 -8.46 -12.21 -7.46
N CYS A 5 -9.76 -12.10 -7.78
CA CYS A 5 -10.23 -12.18 -9.17
C CYS A 5 -9.80 -10.97 -10.01
N LYS A 6 -9.08 -10.02 -9.41
CA LYS A 6 -8.70 -8.75 -10.01
C LYS A 6 -7.24 -8.45 -9.67
N CYS A 7 -6.45 -8.23 -10.71
CA CYS A 7 -5.05 -7.86 -10.61
C CYS A 7 -4.85 -6.47 -11.20
N LEU A 8 -3.79 -5.80 -10.76
CA LEU A 8 -3.47 -4.44 -11.14
C LEU A 8 -1.96 -4.29 -11.28
N HIS A 9 -1.51 -3.60 -12.33
CA HIS A 9 -0.08 -3.39 -12.55
C HIS A 9 0.47 -2.43 -11.48
N TRP A 10 1.70 -2.64 -11.03
CA TRP A 10 2.29 -1.90 -9.91
C TRP A 10 2.25 -0.38 -10.08
N ARG A 11 2.40 0.13 -11.31
CA ARG A 11 2.31 1.58 -11.57
C ARG A 11 0.91 2.12 -11.28
N ASP A 12 -0.13 1.38 -11.67
CA ASP A 12 -1.51 1.79 -11.41
C ASP A 12 -1.80 1.73 -9.91
N ALA A 13 -1.18 0.81 -9.18
CA ALA A 13 -1.35 0.67 -7.74
C ALA A 13 -0.78 1.90 -7.02
N ILE A 14 0.41 2.33 -7.45
CA ILE A 14 1.04 3.55 -6.95
C ILE A 14 0.23 4.78 -7.33
N LEU A 15 -0.27 4.90 -8.56
CA LEU A 15 -1.14 6.00 -8.96
C LEU A 15 -2.43 6.07 -8.13
N LEU A 16 -3.04 4.91 -7.83
CA LEU A 16 -4.21 4.84 -6.95
C LEU A 16 -3.87 5.28 -5.52
N LEU A 17 -2.75 4.83 -4.99
CA LEU A 17 -2.27 5.23 -3.67
C LEU A 17 -2.02 6.75 -3.61
N GLU A 18 -1.32 7.29 -4.61
CA GLU A 18 -0.96 8.70 -4.72
C GLU A 18 -2.15 9.62 -4.99
N SER A 19 -3.31 9.08 -5.39
CA SER A 19 -4.53 9.86 -5.62
C SER A 19 -5.06 10.56 -4.35
N GLY A 20 -4.57 10.18 -3.17
CA GLY A 20 -5.01 10.73 -1.89
C GLY A 20 -6.39 10.24 -1.45
N LYS A 21 -7.00 9.31 -2.20
CA LYS A 21 -8.24 8.64 -1.77
C LYS A 21 -7.93 7.60 -0.70
N PRO A 22 -8.83 7.40 0.28
CA PRO A 22 -8.70 6.31 1.25
C PRO A 22 -8.56 4.97 0.54
N CYS A 23 -7.53 4.20 0.90
CA CYS A 23 -7.25 2.89 0.34
C CYS A 23 -7.00 1.87 1.43
N THR A 24 -7.42 0.63 1.20
CA THR A 24 -7.00 -0.52 2.01
C THR A 24 -5.74 -1.13 1.40
N LEU A 25 -4.66 -1.22 2.16
CA LEU A 25 -3.38 -1.75 1.70
C LEU A 25 -3.04 -3.02 2.45
N LYS A 26 -2.45 -4.00 1.77
CA LYS A 26 -1.68 -5.06 2.43
C LYS A 26 -0.23 -4.98 2.02
N VAL A 27 0.65 -4.96 3.03
CA VAL A 27 2.09 -4.84 2.85
C VAL A 27 2.84 -5.89 3.66
N TRP A 28 3.99 -6.32 3.18
CA TRP A 28 4.91 -7.15 3.95
C TRP A 28 5.79 -6.29 4.86
N LYS A 29 5.93 -6.71 6.11
CA LYS A 29 6.91 -6.16 7.04
C LYS A 29 8.26 -6.83 6.79
N ILE A 30 9.23 -6.10 6.25
CA ILE A 30 10.56 -6.63 5.87
C ILE A 30 11.25 -7.34 7.04
N SER A 31 11.13 -6.81 8.25
CA SER A 31 11.88 -7.33 9.40
C SER A 31 11.37 -8.67 9.92
N THR A 32 10.08 -8.97 9.76
CA THR A 32 9.46 -10.19 10.34
C THR A 32 8.82 -11.09 9.29
N GLY A 33 8.59 -10.60 8.08
CA GLY A 33 7.83 -11.31 7.05
C GLY A 33 6.32 -11.28 7.27
N ASP A 34 5.82 -10.56 8.28
CA ASP A 34 4.39 -10.52 8.55
C ASP A 34 3.65 -9.68 7.50
N ILE A 35 2.42 -10.09 7.21
CA ILE A 35 1.49 -9.29 6.42
C ILE A 35 0.78 -8.31 7.35
N ILE A 36 0.92 -7.02 7.07
CA ILE A 36 0.18 -5.95 7.74
C ILE A 36 -0.92 -5.48 6.80
N THR A 37 -2.13 -5.38 7.33
CA THR A 37 -3.25 -4.74 6.63
C THR A 37 -3.49 -3.36 7.23
N TYR A 38 -3.54 -2.35 6.36
CA TYR A 38 -3.88 -0.98 6.71
C TYR A 38 -5.23 -0.63 6.07
N HIS A 39 -6.18 -0.21 6.89
CA HIS A 39 -7.52 0.16 6.43
C HIS A 39 -7.67 1.67 6.30
N ASP A 40 -8.39 2.10 5.26
CA ASP A 40 -8.76 3.50 4.99
C ASP A 40 -7.59 4.49 5.01
N VAL A 41 -6.39 4.06 4.64
CA VAL A 41 -5.21 4.90 4.71
C VAL A 41 -5.14 5.87 3.55
N VAL A 42 -4.61 7.06 3.83
CA VAL A 42 -4.39 8.11 2.84
C VAL A 42 -2.89 8.28 2.65
N CYS A 43 -2.44 8.29 1.39
CA CYS A 43 -1.06 8.63 1.08
C CYS A 43 -0.82 10.13 1.31
N THR A 44 0.14 10.44 2.17
CA THR A 44 0.48 11.81 2.58
C THR A 44 1.88 12.25 2.16
N GLY A 45 2.69 11.33 1.65
CA GLY A 45 4.04 11.65 1.17
C GLY A 45 4.62 10.53 0.33
N ARG A 46 5.54 10.88 -0.56
CA ARG A 46 6.28 9.94 -1.40
C ARG A 46 7.74 10.36 -1.49
N HIS A 47 8.62 9.37 -1.58
CA HIS A 47 10.03 9.58 -1.86
C HIS A 47 10.45 8.71 -3.04
N TRP A 48 10.36 9.32 -4.23
CA TRP A 48 10.56 8.65 -5.53
C TRP A 48 11.88 7.89 -5.63
N ARG A 49 13.00 8.52 -5.24
CA ARG A 49 14.33 7.90 -5.34
C ARG A 49 14.51 6.70 -4.40
N GLY A 50 13.77 6.66 -3.29
CA GLY A 50 13.84 5.57 -2.31
C GLY A 50 12.76 4.51 -2.51
N GLY A 51 11.79 4.72 -3.40
CA GLY A 51 10.65 3.82 -3.58
C GLY A 51 9.88 3.60 -2.28
N THR A 52 9.57 4.69 -1.56
CA THR A 52 8.82 4.64 -0.30
C THR A 52 7.67 5.62 -0.29
N HIS A 53 6.54 5.20 0.29
CA HIS A 53 5.36 6.01 0.51
C HIS A 53 5.05 6.14 2.01
N THR A 54 4.60 7.32 2.40
CA THR A 54 4.13 7.63 3.75
C THR A 54 2.62 7.70 3.75
N ILE A 55 1.99 6.81 4.50
CA ILE A 55 0.55 6.73 4.71
C ILE A 55 0.18 7.25 6.09
N THR A 56 -1.00 7.85 6.18
CA THR A 56 -1.60 8.25 7.45
C THR A 56 -2.84 7.40 7.71
N LEU A 57 -2.92 6.82 8.90
CA LEU A 57 -4.10 6.10 9.36
C LEU A 57 -5.11 7.12 9.91
N PRO A 58 -6.31 7.25 9.33
CA PRO A 58 -7.26 8.28 9.75
C PRO A 58 -7.76 8.08 11.18
N ALA A 59 -7.89 6.84 11.64
CA ALA A 59 -8.40 6.52 12.97
C ALA A 59 -7.48 7.00 14.12
N SER A 60 -6.17 7.05 13.89
CA SER A 60 -5.17 7.35 14.92
C SER A 60 -4.25 8.52 14.57
N ASN A 61 -4.39 9.09 13.38
CA ASN A 61 -3.45 10.05 12.77
C ASN A 61 -1.99 9.56 12.74
N LEU A 62 -1.78 8.24 12.86
CA LEU A 62 -0.45 7.66 12.88
C LEU A 62 0.12 7.65 11.46
N LYS A 63 1.32 8.21 11.31
CA LYS A 63 2.08 8.18 10.06
C LYS A 63 2.95 6.93 10.01
N ARG A 64 2.86 6.18 8.92
CA ARG A 64 3.70 5.00 8.65
C ARG A 64 4.32 5.14 7.27
N THR A 65 5.55 4.67 7.13
CA THR A 65 6.25 4.63 5.85
C THR A 65 6.53 3.18 5.49
N PHE A 66 6.28 2.83 4.24
CA PHE A 66 6.59 1.49 3.70
C PHE A 66 7.31 1.62 2.35
N ARG A 67 7.96 0.54 1.91
CA ARG A 67 8.61 0.47 0.59
C ARG A 67 7.65 -0.10 -0.44
N ASP A 68 7.68 0.44 -1.64
CA ASP A 68 6.77 0.04 -2.72
C ASP A 68 6.90 -1.44 -3.04
N ILE A 69 8.11 -1.99 -2.89
CA ILE A 69 8.41 -3.42 -3.05
C ILE A 69 7.61 -4.34 -2.14
N THR A 70 7.12 -3.83 -1.00
CA THR A 70 6.38 -4.64 -0.02
C THR A 70 4.88 -4.58 -0.21
N LEU A 71 4.38 -3.69 -1.07
CA LEU A 71 2.95 -3.63 -1.43
C LEU A 71 2.62 -4.77 -2.38
N PHE A 72 1.62 -5.56 -2.00
CA PHE A 72 1.15 -6.70 -2.80
C PHE A 72 -0.37 -6.71 -3.00
N GLU A 73 -1.13 -5.93 -2.22
CA GLU A 73 -2.57 -5.76 -2.43
C GLU A 73 -3.01 -4.32 -2.15
N ILE A 74 -3.85 -3.76 -3.02
CA ILE A 74 -4.50 -2.47 -2.83
C ILE A 74 -5.99 -2.58 -3.16
N ASN A 75 -6.87 -2.20 -2.23
CA ASN A 75 -8.33 -2.24 -2.39
C ASN A 75 -8.87 -3.61 -2.88
N GLY A 76 -8.24 -4.71 -2.47
CA GLY A 76 -8.60 -6.07 -2.90
C GLY A 76 -8.05 -6.47 -4.27
N TYR A 77 -7.28 -5.62 -4.95
CA TYR A 77 -6.56 -5.94 -6.17
C TYR A 77 -5.15 -6.43 -5.85
N GLU A 78 -4.75 -7.55 -6.45
CA GLU A 78 -3.36 -8.02 -6.38
C GLU A 78 -2.44 -7.17 -7.24
N VAL A 79 -1.30 -6.77 -6.69
CA VAL A 79 -0.33 -5.93 -7.38
C VAL A 79 0.68 -6.81 -8.11
N ILE A 80 0.65 -6.76 -9.45
CA ILE A 80 1.57 -7.50 -10.32
C ILE A 80 2.68 -6.56 -10.83
N ARG A 81 3.91 -7.07 -10.93
CA ARG A 81 5.09 -6.36 -11.41
C ARG A 81 5.55 -6.83 -12.77
#